data_AF-A0A2D9K3F1-F1
#
_entry.id   AF-A0A2D9K3F1-F1
#
_cell.length_a   1.000
_cell.length_b   1.000
_cell.length_c   1.000
_cell.angle_alpha   90.00
_cell.angle_beta   90.00
_cell.angle_gamma   90.00
#
_symmetry.space_group_name_H-M   'P 1'
#
loop_
_entity.id
_entity.type
_entity.pdbx_description
1 polymer ?
#
loop_
_entity_poly.entity_id
_entity_poly.type
_entity_poly.pdbx_seq_one_letter_code
_entity_poly.pdbx_strand_id
1 'polypeptide(L)'
;MKEPYENHEKKPIWIYVSLSIVLVIGVTLFVIKSGQQKVIKDRNALIKSLNESEDPKGNAFTVQEFITFMNSQPDNDRGRDNVIAAITTLARLQGDDVDKAISTQLEKIKTGNSIIRSGLIGVMVDKGYVEAVPKILDFINDDDTEVADAAVYALGELGDLQNVEVLLDSLATASGKRADALEGAVIRICLKESNPDIRNTEVRRILGQESPTGDYRRRILRILGSLGGKKAWTDLKRILDGNDPDGRKAVLQTIGSWPNSAPLKTLNGIIFNEKDEVIKRLAFRAYVLLLSDSASIPDESKCEEIGKLFDLNFSKNDKIILIGALSTLATEKALKLANELGDQNESYKRSADLASKKISDNISKVVEFNDSEKVYSAEGALVMGEEPFSYSVSAAAVIGWKNPYYYIVWPINFSEAGSYELILNHQKPSAGGGDFEVVLGADKEMFKVSDSDTFEDKNLGSFSVQNPGTYRLIIRGLNLENNDGELMNVRSVGVKKSD
;
A
#
# COMPACT_ATOMS: atom_id res chain seq x y z
N MET A 1 73.27 72.72 35.84
CA MET A 1 72.54 71.43 35.95
C MET A 1 71.14 71.63 35.42
N LYS A 2 70.69 70.75 34.52
CA LYS A 2 69.31 70.68 34.02
C LYS A 2 68.40 70.09 35.11
N GLU A 3 67.16 70.55 35.19
CA GLU A 3 65.99 69.68 35.39
C GLU A 3 64.85 70.14 34.47
N PRO A 4 64.08 69.22 33.87
CA PRO A 4 63.08 69.54 32.85
C PRO A 4 61.67 69.74 33.45
N TYR A 5 60.90 70.64 32.84
CA TYR A 5 59.46 70.77 33.09
C TYR A 5 58.69 69.68 32.34
N GLU A 6 58.09 68.73 33.07
CA GLU A 6 57.08 67.82 32.55
C GLU A 6 55.72 68.52 32.48
N ASN A 7 55.18 68.63 31.26
CA ASN A 7 53.85 69.14 31.00
C ASN A 7 52.85 67.97 31.02
N HIS A 8 52.09 67.80 32.12
CA HIS A 8 51.02 66.82 32.19
C HIS A 8 49.74 67.38 31.56
N GLU A 9 49.50 67.07 30.28
CA GLU A 9 48.19 67.23 29.65
C GLU A 9 47.15 66.36 30.37
N LYS A 10 46.25 66.98 31.14
CA LYS A 10 45.09 66.30 31.72
C LYS A 10 44.09 65.97 30.62
N LYS A 11 43.95 64.67 30.30
CA LYS A 11 42.95 64.17 29.35
C LYS A 11 41.54 64.56 29.80
N PRO A 12 40.66 65.01 28.88
CA PRO A 12 39.34 65.50 29.25
C PRO A 12 38.43 64.37 29.79
N ILE A 13 37.65 64.69 30.83
CA ILE A 13 36.84 63.75 31.63
C ILE A 13 35.89 62.89 30.77
N TRP A 14 35.39 63.42 29.65
CA TRP A 14 34.51 62.68 28.73
C TRP A 14 35.18 61.44 28.11
N ILE A 15 36.52 61.39 28.02
CA ILE A 15 37.27 60.21 27.53
C ILE A 15 37.17 59.05 28.53
N TYR A 16 37.18 59.35 29.83
CA TYR A 16 37.03 58.30 30.85
C TYR A 16 35.59 57.80 30.93
N VAL A 17 34.60 58.69 30.78
CA VAL A 17 33.17 58.33 30.73
C VAL A 17 32.85 57.49 29.48
N SER A 18 33.37 57.86 28.31
CA SER A 18 33.16 57.10 27.07
C SER A 18 33.86 55.75 27.08
N LEU A 19 35.06 55.65 27.67
CA LEU A 19 35.78 54.38 27.84
C LEU A 19 35.03 53.42 28.76
N SER A 20 34.45 53.92 29.87
CA SER A 20 33.61 53.11 30.76
C SER A 20 32.34 52.61 30.08
N ILE A 21 31.68 53.44 29.27
CA ILE A 21 30.48 53.05 28.52
C ILE A 21 30.82 51.96 27.48
N VAL A 22 31.90 52.12 26.71
CA VAL A 22 32.35 51.12 25.73
C VAL A 22 32.72 49.80 26.41
N LEU A 23 33.35 49.86 27.57
CA LEU A 23 33.75 48.66 28.33
C LEU A 23 32.53 47.93 28.91
N VAL A 24 31.55 48.66 29.44
CA VAL A 24 30.27 48.07 29.88
C VAL A 24 29.53 47.43 28.71
N ILE A 25 29.38 48.12 27.57
CA ILE A 25 28.76 47.57 26.36
C ILE A 25 29.52 46.32 25.88
N GLY A 26 30.85 46.35 25.88
CA GLY A 26 31.69 45.22 25.50
C GLY A 26 31.51 43.99 26.39
N VAL A 27 31.48 44.19 27.73
CA VAL A 27 31.22 43.12 28.70
C VAL A 27 29.81 42.56 28.54
N THR A 28 28.80 43.43 28.38
CA THR A 28 27.41 43.00 28.15
C THR A 28 27.29 42.16 26.87
N LEU A 29 27.88 42.60 25.76
CA LEU A 29 27.89 41.84 24.50
C LEU A 29 28.64 40.51 24.62
N PHE A 30 29.75 40.48 25.35
CA PHE A 30 30.51 39.24 25.61
C PHE A 30 29.71 38.24 26.43
N VAL A 31 29.05 38.68 27.50
CA VAL A 31 28.20 37.83 28.35
C VAL A 31 27.02 37.27 27.55
N ILE A 32 26.36 38.09 26.73
CA ILE A 32 25.27 37.65 25.84
C ILE A 32 25.77 36.58 24.86
N LYS A 33 26.90 36.83 24.20
CA LYS A 33 27.48 35.90 23.22
C LYS A 33 27.92 34.58 23.85
N SER A 34 28.54 34.64 25.04
CA SER A 34 28.96 33.46 25.80
C SER A 34 27.76 32.63 26.24
N GLY A 35 26.68 33.29 26.72
CA GLY A 35 25.42 32.63 27.05
C GLY A 35 24.79 31.93 25.85
N GLN A 36 24.72 32.59 24.69
CA GLN A 36 24.20 32.00 23.44
C GLN A 36 25.02 30.79 22.98
N GLN A 37 26.35 30.87 23.05
CA GLN A 37 27.22 29.74 22.70
C GLN A 37 27.01 28.54 23.62
N LYS A 38 26.82 28.78 24.92
CA LYS A 38 26.49 27.71 25.87
C LYS A 38 25.16 27.03 25.51
N VAL A 39 24.12 27.80 25.23
CA VAL A 39 22.81 27.26 24.83
C VAL A 39 22.91 26.40 23.57
N ILE A 40 23.63 26.86 22.54
CA ILE A 40 23.85 26.07 21.30
C ILE A 40 24.58 24.77 21.59
N LYS A 41 25.61 24.81 22.45
CA LYS A 41 26.39 23.63 22.83
C LYS A 41 25.52 22.61 23.58
N ASP A 42 24.75 23.08 24.55
CA ASP A 42 23.89 22.23 25.38
C ASP A 42 22.78 21.58 24.51
N ARG A 43 22.17 22.34 23.59
CA ARG A 43 21.22 21.82 22.59
C ARG A 43 21.83 20.74 21.69
N ASN A 44 23.01 21.00 21.13
CA ASN A 44 23.66 20.06 20.22
C ASN A 44 24.05 18.76 20.97
N ALA A 45 24.44 18.87 22.25
CA ALA A 45 24.71 17.70 23.09
C ALA A 45 23.45 16.90 23.38
N LEU A 46 22.33 17.57 23.69
CA LEU A 46 21.03 16.93 23.87
C LEU A 46 20.61 16.16 22.60
N ILE A 47 20.61 16.81 21.44
CA ILE A 47 20.21 16.18 20.17
C ILE A 47 21.09 14.99 19.83
N LYS A 48 22.41 15.12 20.01
CA LYS A 48 23.32 14.00 19.81
C LYS A 48 22.96 12.80 20.71
N SER A 49 22.70 13.04 22.00
CA SER A 49 22.33 11.96 22.93
C SER A 49 21.01 11.28 22.56
N LEU A 50 20.04 12.03 22.04
CA LEU A 50 18.76 11.48 21.60
C LEU A 50 18.89 10.71 20.29
N ASN A 51 19.72 11.17 19.36
CA ASN A 51 20.00 10.45 18.12
C ASN A 51 20.66 9.09 18.37
N GLU A 52 21.53 9.01 19.38
CA GLU A 52 22.23 7.78 19.80
C GLU A 52 21.36 6.85 20.67
N SER A 53 20.16 7.30 21.08
CA SER A 53 19.24 6.53 21.92
C SER A 53 18.37 5.60 21.08
N GLU A 54 18.21 4.35 21.53
CA GLU A 54 17.27 3.39 20.94
C GLU A 54 15.82 3.84 21.18
N ASP A 55 15.50 4.26 22.41
CA ASP A 55 14.17 4.73 22.84
C ASP A 55 14.21 6.20 23.32
N PRO A 56 14.37 7.18 22.41
CA PRO A 56 14.49 8.58 22.78
C PRO A 56 13.19 9.10 23.41
N LYS A 57 13.29 9.78 24.56
CA LYS A 57 12.15 10.40 25.25
C LYS A 57 12.26 11.93 25.26
N GLY A 58 11.13 12.60 25.08
CA GLY A 58 11.08 14.05 25.01
C GLY A 58 9.70 14.62 25.35
N ASN A 59 9.56 15.92 25.10
CA ASN A 59 8.33 16.68 25.25
C ASN A 59 8.29 17.81 24.20
N ALA A 60 7.30 18.70 24.29
CA ALA A 60 7.18 19.83 23.37
C ALA A 60 8.42 20.74 23.30
N PHE A 61 9.17 20.89 24.41
CA PHE A 61 10.43 21.66 24.41
C PHE A 61 11.52 20.93 23.63
N THR A 62 11.65 19.61 23.81
CA THR A 62 12.58 18.78 23.02
C THR A 62 12.30 18.93 21.52
N VAL A 63 11.03 18.88 21.10
CA VAL A 63 10.64 19.09 19.70
C VAL A 63 11.09 20.47 19.22
N GLN A 64 10.84 21.54 20.00
CA GLN A 64 11.27 22.90 19.66
C GLN A 64 12.80 22.98 19.48
N GLU A 65 13.58 22.30 20.32
CA GLU A 65 15.03 22.26 20.22
C GLU A 65 15.49 21.57 18.92
N PHE A 66 14.85 20.47 18.53
CA PHE A 66 15.10 19.82 17.23
C PHE A 66 14.78 20.75 16.06
N ILE A 67 13.63 21.44 16.06
CA ILE A 67 13.30 22.41 15.00
C ILE A 67 14.34 23.53 14.92
N THR A 68 14.76 24.06 16.07
CA THR A 68 15.73 25.15 16.13
C THR A 68 17.11 24.68 15.66
N PHE A 69 17.49 23.44 15.97
CA PHE A 69 18.71 22.81 15.47
C PHE A 69 18.69 22.62 13.96
N MET A 70 17.62 22.04 13.41
CA MET A 70 17.48 21.81 11.97
C MET A 70 17.55 23.13 11.17
N ASN A 71 16.85 24.16 11.63
CA ASN A 71 16.91 25.49 11.00
C ASN A 71 18.28 26.17 11.10
N SER A 72 19.15 25.74 12.03
CA SER A 72 20.50 26.28 12.17
C SER A 72 21.55 25.54 11.33
N GLN A 73 21.17 24.47 10.64
CA GLN A 73 22.10 23.70 9.82
C GLN A 73 22.51 24.46 8.55
N PRO A 74 23.78 24.35 8.12
CA PRO A 74 24.23 24.94 6.86
C PRO A 74 23.59 24.21 5.67
N ASP A 75 23.37 24.92 4.56
CA ASP A 75 22.94 24.30 3.30
C ASP A 75 24.13 23.63 2.58
N ASN A 76 24.55 22.49 3.12
CA ASN A 76 25.53 21.58 2.55
C ASN A 76 25.19 20.15 2.96
N ASP A 77 25.88 19.16 2.40
CA ASP A 77 25.58 17.74 2.61
C ASP A 77 25.58 17.37 4.10
N ARG A 78 26.56 17.86 4.87
CA ARG A 78 26.61 17.62 6.32
C ARG A 78 25.41 18.22 7.07
N GLY A 79 24.97 19.41 6.68
CA GLY A 79 23.79 20.02 7.27
C GLY A 79 22.51 19.26 6.93
N ARG A 80 22.39 18.76 5.69
CA ARG A 80 21.28 17.90 5.26
C ARG A 80 21.28 16.58 6.04
N ASP A 81 22.43 15.93 6.20
CA ASP A 81 22.57 14.70 7.00
C ASP A 81 22.13 14.93 8.45
N ASN A 82 22.48 16.07 9.04
CA ASN A 82 22.06 16.44 10.38
C ASN A 82 20.54 16.66 10.47
N VAL A 83 19.92 17.27 9.46
CA VAL A 83 18.46 17.46 9.38
C VAL A 83 17.76 16.10 9.26
N ILE A 84 18.24 15.22 8.40
CA ILE A 84 17.69 13.87 8.22
C ILE A 84 17.79 13.07 9.52
N ALA A 85 18.95 13.08 10.19
CA ALA A 85 19.13 12.38 11.47
C ALA A 85 18.20 12.91 12.58
N ALA A 86 17.95 14.22 12.59
CA ALA A 86 16.98 14.84 13.50
C ALA A 86 15.54 14.39 13.20
N ILE A 87 15.13 14.34 11.92
CA ILE A 87 13.81 13.83 11.49
C ILE A 87 13.64 12.37 11.90
N THR A 88 14.63 11.51 11.62
CA THR A 88 14.60 10.09 12.01
C THR A 88 14.46 9.90 13.53
N THR A 89 15.06 10.80 14.31
CA THR A 89 14.95 10.75 15.77
C THR A 89 13.59 11.25 16.25
N LEU A 90 13.04 12.30 15.62
CA LEU A 90 11.67 12.77 15.88
C LEU A 90 10.61 11.69 15.59
N ALA A 91 10.80 10.87 14.55
CA ALA A 91 9.91 9.74 14.25
C ALA A 91 9.81 8.72 15.41
N ARG A 92 10.92 8.49 16.12
CA ARG A 92 11.01 7.55 17.26
C ARG A 92 10.81 8.21 18.62
N LEU A 93 10.71 9.54 18.68
CA LEU A 93 10.66 10.28 19.95
C LEU A 93 9.34 10.00 20.68
N GLN A 94 9.46 9.45 21.89
CA GLN A 94 8.34 9.14 22.76
C GLN A 94 8.10 10.26 23.77
N GLY A 95 6.84 10.48 24.15
CA GLY A 95 6.47 11.38 25.24
C GLY A 95 5.10 12.01 25.04
N ASP A 96 4.53 12.46 26.15
CA ASP A 96 3.23 13.15 26.14
C ASP A 96 3.33 14.44 25.31
N ASP A 97 2.31 14.71 24.49
CA ASP A 97 2.21 15.86 23.59
C ASP A 97 3.30 16.00 22.51
N VAL A 98 4.23 15.04 22.35
CA VAL A 98 5.27 15.12 21.31
C VAL A 98 4.67 15.26 19.92
N ASP A 99 3.71 14.40 19.57
CA ASP A 99 3.11 14.35 18.23
C ASP A 99 2.33 15.63 17.91
N LYS A 100 1.56 16.10 18.90
CA LYS A 100 0.87 17.39 18.87
C LYS A 100 1.85 18.56 18.71
N ALA A 101 2.99 18.51 19.41
CA ALA A 101 4.01 19.54 19.31
C ALA A 101 4.63 19.57 17.92
N ILE A 102 4.97 18.42 17.33
CA ILE A 102 5.52 18.34 15.97
C ILE A 102 4.50 18.88 14.96
N SER A 103 3.24 18.42 15.04
CA SER A 103 2.12 18.92 14.25
C SER A 103 1.93 20.45 14.38
N THR A 104 2.13 21.01 15.57
CA THR A 104 2.10 22.46 15.81
C THR A 104 3.30 23.19 15.22
N GLN A 105 4.48 22.56 15.19
CA GLN A 105 5.65 23.16 14.53
C GLN A 105 5.50 23.17 13.02
N LEU A 106 4.96 22.10 12.42
CA LEU A 106 4.69 22.03 10.99
C LEU A 106 3.84 23.22 10.50
N GLU A 107 2.78 23.56 11.25
CA GLU A 107 1.92 24.72 10.96
C GLU A 107 2.67 26.06 11.02
N LYS A 108 3.70 26.18 11.87
CA LYS A 108 4.49 27.40 12.02
C LYS A 108 5.52 27.59 10.92
N ILE A 109 5.97 26.52 10.26
CA ILE A 109 7.06 26.55 9.30
C ILE A 109 6.60 26.50 7.83
N LYS A 110 5.39 26.99 7.52
CA LYS A 110 4.79 26.93 6.16
C LYS A 110 5.70 27.38 5.02
N THR A 111 6.55 28.38 5.26
CA THR A 111 7.50 28.91 4.26
C THR A 111 8.97 28.60 4.59
N GLY A 112 9.23 27.60 5.44
CA GLY A 112 10.56 27.24 5.94
C GLY A 112 11.40 26.43 4.95
N ASN A 113 12.40 25.70 5.43
CA ASN A 113 13.17 24.74 4.62
C ASN A 113 12.27 23.56 4.22
N SER A 114 12.22 23.21 2.93
CA SER A 114 11.34 22.16 2.41
C SER A 114 11.66 20.77 2.94
N ILE A 115 12.94 20.41 3.12
CA ILE A 115 13.37 19.12 3.71
C ILE A 115 12.80 18.97 5.13
N ILE A 116 12.78 20.07 5.90
CA ILE A 116 12.18 20.03 7.25
C ILE A 116 10.66 19.84 7.13
N ARG A 117 9.98 20.56 6.23
CA ARG A 117 8.52 20.42 6.06
C ARG A 117 8.13 19.01 5.61
N SER A 118 8.73 18.49 4.54
CA SER A 118 8.48 17.15 4.00
C SER A 118 8.82 16.08 5.06
N GLY A 119 9.96 16.24 5.74
CA GLY A 119 10.38 15.36 6.82
C GLY A 119 9.41 15.32 8.00
N LEU A 120 8.92 16.47 8.49
CA LEU A 120 7.93 16.50 9.56
C LEU A 120 6.58 15.90 9.15
N ILE A 121 6.17 16.05 7.89
CA ILE A 121 4.99 15.36 7.35
C ILE A 121 5.22 13.83 7.39
N GLY A 122 6.39 13.35 6.96
CA GLY A 122 6.77 11.94 7.06
C GLY A 122 6.72 11.41 8.50
N VAL A 123 7.22 12.19 9.46
CA VAL A 123 7.13 11.85 10.89
C VAL A 123 5.68 11.66 11.36
N MET A 124 4.70 12.42 10.86
CA MET A 124 3.30 12.20 11.21
C MET A 124 2.77 10.86 10.71
N VAL A 125 3.24 10.40 9.54
CA VAL A 125 2.89 9.09 8.98
C VAL A 125 3.52 7.97 9.80
N ASP A 126 4.82 8.04 10.07
CA ASP A 126 5.53 7.02 10.85
C ASP A 126 4.92 6.83 12.25
N LYS A 127 4.39 7.91 12.81
CA LYS A 127 3.73 7.92 14.13
C LYS A 127 2.24 7.61 14.08
N GLY A 128 1.63 7.49 12.89
CA GLY A 128 0.19 7.24 12.74
C GLY A 128 -0.69 8.37 13.29
N TYR A 129 -0.21 9.62 13.31
CA TYR A 129 -0.89 10.73 13.99
C TYR A 129 -1.99 11.37 13.12
N VAL A 130 -3.18 10.76 13.13
CA VAL A 130 -4.35 11.15 12.31
C VAL A 130 -4.79 12.59 12.58
N GLU A 131 -4.64 13.12 13.79
CA GLU A 131 -5.01 14.49 14.14
C GLU A 131 -4.17 15.56 13.41
N ALA A 132 -3.07 15.19 12.74
CA ALA A 132 -2.34 16.11 11.86
C ALA A 132 -2.99 16.33 10.49
N VAL A 133 -3.94 15.47 10.06
CA VAL A 133 -4.57 15.54 8.72
C VAL A 133 -5.06 16.95 8.36
N PRO A 134 -5.81 17.69 9.22
CA PRO A 134 -6.27 19.03 8.89
C PRO A 134 -5.14 20.02 8.57
N LYS A 135 -3.97 19.86 9.19
CA LYS A 135 -2.81 20.71 8.94
C LYS A 135 -2.01 20.26 7.72
N ILE A 136 -1.97 18.96 7.45
CA ILE A 136 -1.31 18.40 6.25
C ILE A 136 -2.03 18.86 4.98
N LEU A 137 -3.36 19.08 5.04
CA LEU A 137 -4.13 19.62 3.92
C LEU A 137 -3.61 20.97 3.42
N ASP A 138 -3.01 21.80 4.27
CA ASP A 138 -2.43 23.08 3.86
C ASP A 138 -1.24 22.93 2.89
N PHE A 139 -0.64 21.75 2.82
CA PHE A 139 0.57 21.47 2.05
C PHE A 139 0.32 20.73 0.72
N ILE A 140 -0.92 20.36 0.42
CA ILE A 140 -1.23 19.59 -0.81
C ILE A 140 -0.96 20.38 -2.09
N ASN A 141 -0.93 21.71 -2.02
CA ASN A 141 -0.61 22.57 -3.16
C ASN A 141 0.63 23.43 -2.83
N ASP A 142 1.55 22.92 -2.01
CA ASP A 142 2.82 23.60 -1.72
C ASP A 142 3.62 23.81 -3.03
N ASP A 143 4.27 24.97 -3.15
CA ASP A 143 5.10 25.31 -4.30
C ASP A 143 6.32 24.38 -4.43
N ASP A 144 6.79 23.83 -3.31
CA ASP A 144 7.82 22.81 -3.29
C ASP A 144 7.20 21.43 -3.53
N THR A 145 7.62 20.79 -4.63
CA THR A 145 7.06 19.51 -5.07
C THR A 145 7.31 18.38 -4.07
N GLU A 146 8.43 18.40 -3.34
CA GLU A 146 8.74 17.37 -2.35
C GLU A 146 7.76 17.44 -1.17
N VAL A 147 7.42 18.67 -0.75
CA VAL A 147 6.44 18.90 0.32
C VAL A 147 5.04 18.54 -0.13
N ALA A 148 4.63 18.93 -1.34
CA ALA A 148 3.32 18.59 -1.90
C ALA A 148 3.12 17.08 -2.06
N ASP A 149 4.17 16.35 -2.49
CA ASP A 149 4.14 14.89 -2.63
C ASP A 149 4.13 14.19 -1.27
N ALA A 150 4.92 14.65 -0.30
CA ALA A 150 4.86 14.18 1.08
C ALA A 150 3.45 14.37 1.68
N ALA A 151 2.82 15.52 1.45
CA ALA A 151 1.47 15.81 1.94
C ALA A 151 0.43 14.84 1.34
N VAL A 152 0.47 14.57 0.04
CA VAL A 152 -0.46 13.62 -0.59
C VAL A 152 -0.23 12.19 -0.16
N TYR A 153 1.03 11.78 -0.02
CA TYR A 153 1.34 10.48 0.55
C TYR A 153 0.74 10.35 1.95
N ALA A 154 1.00 11.32 2.83
CA ALA A 154 0.51 11.33 4.20
C ALA A 154 -1.01 11.36 4.30
N LEU A 155 -1.71 12.09 3.42
CA LEU A 155 -3.18 12.04 3.37
C LEU A 155 -3.69 10.66 2.92
N GLY A 156 -2.99 9.99 2.01
CA GLY A 156 -3.29 8.59 1.67
C GLY A 156 -3.22 7.66 2.88
N GLU A 157 -2.18 7.80 3.70
CA GLU A 157 -1.91 6.93 4.86
C GLU A 157 -2.77 7.27 6.08
N LEU A 158 -2.97 8.56 6.38
CA LEU A 158 -3.62 9.02 7.62
C LEU A 158 -5.07 9.46 7.40
N GLY A 159 -5.43 9.86 6.18
CA GLY A 159 -6.74 10.41 5.85
C GLY A 159 -7.86 9.38 5.82
N ASP A 160 -9.08 9.90 5.86
CA ASP A 160 -10.34 9.16 5.80
C ASP A 160 -11.21 9.63 4.62
N LEU A 161 -12.41 9.06 4.48
CA LEU A 161 -13.32 9.38 3.38
C LEU A 161 -13.68 10.88 3.29
N GLN A 162 -13.55 11.65 4.37
CA GLN A 162 -13.83 13.09 4.38
C GLN A 162 -12.78 13.90 3.61
N ASN A 163 -11.60 13.31 3.36
CA ASN A 163 -10.52 13.94 2.61
C ASN A 163 -10.56 13.63 1.10
N VAL A 164 -11.49 12.77 0.65
CA VAL A 164 -11.52 12.33 -0.76
C VAL A 164 -11.87 13.49 -1.70
N GLU A 165 -12.84 14.33 -1.35
CA GLU A 165 -13.29 15.46 -2.19
C GLU A 165 -12.13 16.43 -2.50
N VAL A 166 -11.40 16.89 -1.47
CA VAL A 166 -10.27 17.82 -1.65
C VAL A 166 -9.12 17.23 -2.47
N LEU A 167 -8.87 15.91 -2.37
CA LEU A 167 -7.87 15.23 -3.21
C LEU A 167 -8.36 15.11 -4.66
N LEU A 168 -9.65 14.88 -4.88
CA LEU A 168 -10.25 14.85 -6.21
C LEU A 168 -10.27 16.24 -6.87
N ASP A 169 -10.47 17.30 -6.10
CA ASP A 169 -10.38 18.69 -6.56
C ASP A 169 -8.94 19.02 -7.00
N SER A 170 -7.94 18.67 -6.19
CA SER A 170 -6.53 18.85 -6.55
C SER A 170 -6.18 18.03 -7.81
N LEU A 171 -6.72 16.81 -7.91
CA LEU A 171 -6.54 15.92 -9.06
C LEU A 171 -7.11 16.49 -10.36
N ALA A 172 -8.17 17.32 -10.29
CA ALA A 172 -8.80 17.91 -11.48
C ALA A 172 -7.84 18.82 -12.27
N THR A 173 -6.86 19.43 -11.59
CA THR A 173 -5.86 20.32 -12.20
C THR A 173 -4.45 19.72 -12.28
N ALA A 174 -4.22 18.57 -11.64
CA ALA A 174 -2.92 17.93 -11.61
C ALA A 174 -2.57 17.19 -12.92
N SER A 175 -1.27 16.96 -13.16
CA SER A 175 -0.79 16.14 -14.27
C SER A 175 0.49 15.37 -13.90
N GLY A 176 0.86 14.39 -14.74
CA GLY A 176 2.07 13.58 -14.56
C GLY A 176 2.10 12.87 -13.19
N LYS A 177 3.29 12.82 -12.59
CA LYS A 177 3.53 12.14 -11.30
C LYS A 177 2.62 12.64 -10.17
N ARG A 178 2.30 13.93 -10.18
CA ARG A 178 1.43 14.55 -9.17
C ARG A 178 0.02 13.96 -9.21
N ALA A 179 -0.53 13.84 -10.41
CA ALA A 179 -1.85 13.24 -10.59
C ALA A 179 -1.85 11.74 -10.27
N ASP A 180 -0.75 11.03 -10.54
CA ASP A 180 -0.59 9.62 -10.16
C ASP A 180 -0.56 9.44 -8.63
N ALA A 181 0.14 10.32 -7.91
CA ALA A 181 0.19 10.32 -6.45
C ALA A 181 -1.19 10.58 -5.83
N LEU A 182 -1.92 11.57 -6.35
CA LEU A 182 -3.28 11.92 -5.91
C LEU A 182 -4.28 10.78 -6.18
N GLU A 183 -4.24 10.18 -7.38
CA GLU A 183 -5.05 9.00 -7.71
C GLU A 183 -4.80 7.84 -6.74
N GLY A 184 -3.52 7.56 -6.45
CA GLY A 184 -3.12 6.54 -5.49
C GLY A 184 -3.60 6.84 -4.06
N ALA A 185 -3.50 8.10 -3.61
CA ALA A 185 -3.96 8.50 -2.29
C ALA A 185 -5.48 8.33 -2.13
N VAL A 186 -6.27 8.73 -3.13
CA VAL A 186 -7.73 8.51 -3.15
C VAL A 186 -8.06 7.02 -3.07
N ILE A 187 -7.39 6.18 -3.86
CA ILE A 187 -7.60 4.73 -3.81
C ILE A 187 -7.27 4.18 -2.42
N ARG A 188 -6.13 4.54 -1.83
CA ARG A 188 -5.73 4.07 -0.49
C ARG A 188 -6.74 4.47 0.58
N ILE A 189 -7.16 5.73 0.62
CA ILE A 189 -8.19 6.21 1.56
C ILE A 189 -9.49 5.43 1.39
N CYS A 190 -9.99 5.30 0.16
CA CYS A 190 -11.25 4.61 -0.08
C CYS A 190 -11.17 3.12 0.28
N LEU A 191 -10.05 2.45 0.02
CA LEU A 191 -9.90 1.02 0.33
C LEU A 191 -9.88 0.72 1.84
N LYS A 192 -9.66 1.70 2.72
CA LYS A 192 -9.82 1.54 4.17
C LYS A 192 -11.27 1.28 4.58
N GLU A 193 -12.24 1.75 3.79
CA GLU A 193 -13.65 1.44 3.99
C GLU A 193 -13.98 0.07 3.39
N SER A 194 -14.43 -0.84 4.25
CA SER A 194 -14.73 -2.23 3.91
C SER A 194 -15.94 -2.37 2.98
N ASN A 195 -16.94 -1.48 3.08
CA ASN A 195 -18.14 -1.52 2.26
C ASN A 195 -17.86 -0.90 0.88
N PRO A 196 -17.90 -1.69 -0.21
CA PRO A 196 -17.56 -1.20 -1.54
C PRO A 196 -18.48 -0.10 -2.06
N ASP A 197 -19.76 -0.09 -1.66
CA ASP A 197 -20.71 0.93 -2.09
C ASP A 197 -20.65 2.21 -1.25
N ILE A 198 -20.03 2.18 -0.06
CA ILE A 198 -19.72 3.39 0.71
C ILE A 198 -18.45 4.02 0.15
N ARG A 199 -17.38 3.24 0.02
CA ARG A 199 -16.06 3.76 -0.39
C ARG A 199 -15.99 4.39 -1.78
N ASN A 200 -16.91 4.03 -2.68
CA ASN A 200 -16.97 4.62 -4.02
C ASN A 200 -17.92 5.82 -4.14
N THR A 201 -18.60 6.23 -3.05
CA THR A 201 -19.69 7.22 -3.09
C THR A 201 -19.25 8.55 -3.70
N GLU A 202 -18.15 9.13 -3.19
CA GLU A 202 -17.72 10.45 -3.62
C GLU A 202 -17.16 10.44 -5.05
N VAL A 203 -16.35 9.44 -5.40
CA VAL A 203 -15.84 9.27 -6.77
C VAL A 203 -16.98 9.10 -7.78
N ARG A 204 -18.06 8.38 -7.40
CA ARG A 204 -19.27 8.27 -8.22
C ARG A 204 -20.06 9.57 -8.31
N ARG A 205 -20.09 10.37 -7.23
CA ARG A 205 -20.71 11.71 -7.24
C ARG A 205 -20.04 12.58 -8.29
N ILE A 206 -18.70 12.67 -8.30
CA ILE A 206 -17.92 13.38 -9.33
C ILE A 206 -18.29 12.90 -10.73
N LEU A 207 -18.25 11.58 -10.97
CA LEU A 207 -18.55 11.02 -12.29
C LEU A 207 -19.95 11.42 -12.78
N GLY A 208 -20.96 11.36 -11.91
CA GLY A 208 -22.36 11.56 -12.28
C GLY A 208 -22.82 13.02 -12.30
N GLN A 209 -22.35 13.85 -11.37
CA GLN A 209 -22.83 15.22 -11.20
C GLN A 209 -21.96 16.23 -11.94
N GLU A 210 -20.64 16.06 -11.88
CA GLU A 210 -19.69 17.02 -12.47
C GLU A 210 -19.33 16.66 -13.90
N SER A 211 -19.55 15.40 -14.29
CA SER A 211 -19.33 14.92 -15.67
C SER A 211 -17.95 15.32 -16.20
N PRO A 212 -16.85 14.93 -15.50
CA PRO A 212 -15.51 15.36 -15.87
C PRO A 212 -15.15 14.93 -17.28
N THR A 213 -14.17 15.60 -17.91
CA THR A 213 -13.69 15.30 -19.26
C THR A 213 -12.19 15.05 -19.28
N GLY A 214 -11.65 14.65 -20.44
CA GLY A 214 -10.20 14.57 -20.66
C GLY A 214 -9.46 13.56 -19.77
N ASP A 215 -8.27 13.94 -19.28
CA ASP A 215 -7.47 13.08 -18.38
C ASP A 215 -8.14 12.85 -17.04
N TYR A 216 -8.70 13.90 -16.44
CA TYR A 216 -9.37 13.80 -15.15
C TYR A 216 -10.49 12.76 -15.16
N ARG A 217 -11.34 12.77 -16.20
CA ARG A 217 -12.37 11.73 -16.39
C ARG A 217 -11.77 10.33 -16.42
N ARG A 218 -10.68 10.12 -17.16
CA ARG A 218 -10.03 8.81 -17.26
C ARG A 218 -9.55 8.35 -15.89
N ARG A 219 -8.99 9.24 -15.07
CA ARG A 219 -8.57 8.95 -13.69
C ARG A 219 -9.74 8.56 -12.80
N ILE A 220 -10.85 9.30 -12.85
CA ILE A 220 -12.07 8.93 -12.11
C ILE A 220 -12.55 7.52 -12.47
N LEU A 221 -12.55 7.16 -13.75
CA LEU A 221 -12.93 5.81 -14.20
C LEU A 221 -11.94 4.74 -13.71
N ARG A 222 -10.64 5.06 -13.69
CA ARG A 222 -9.61 4.16 -13.15
C ARG A 222 -9.79 3.90 -11.66
N ILE A 223 -9.99 4.96 -10.87
CA ILE A 223 -10.27 4.87 -9.43
C ILE A 223 -11.49 3.98 -9.20
N LEU A 224 -12.61 4.21 -9.89
CA LEU A 224 -13.80 3.36 -9.75
C LEU A 224 -13.53 1.90 -10.11
N GLY A 225 -12.70 1.64 -11.13
CA GLY A 225 -12.26 0.30 -11.50
C GLY A 225 -11.53 -0.45 -10.39
N SER A 226 -10.78 0.26 -9.55
CA SER A 226 -10.08 -0.31 -8.38
C SER A 226 -10.99 -0.44 -7.15
N LEU A 227 -11.95 0.49 -6.97
CA LEU A 227 -12.79 0.51 -5.77
C LEU A 227 -13.90 -0.57 -5.79
N GLY A 228 -14.32 -1.06 -6.94
CA GLY A 228 -15.38 -2.07 -6.97
C GLY A 228 -16.75 -1.55 -6.48
N GLY A 229 -17.66 -2.48 -6.19
CA GLY A 229 -19.01 -2.19 -5.67
C GLY A 229 -20.10 -2.21 -6.74
N LYS A 230 -21.31 -2.59 -6.33
CA LYS A 230 -22.45 -2.82 -7.25
C LYS A 230 -22.86 -1.54 -7.96
N LYS A 231 -22.83 -0.41 -7.24
CA LYS A 231 -23.21 0.88 -7.82
C LYS A 231 -22.17 1.38 -8.82
N ALA A 232 -20.88 1.29 -8.48
CA ALA A 232 -19.80 1.61 -9.44
C ALA A 232 -19.86 0.71 -10.67
N TRP A 233 -20.10 -0.60 -10.50
CA TRP A 233 -20.26 -1.52 -11.63
C TRP A 233 -21.40 -1.10 -12.55
N THR A 234 -22.52 -0.66 -11.98
CA THR A 234 -23.67 -0.19 -12.77
C THR A 234 -23.30 1.02 -13.64
N ASP A 235 -22.51 1.95 -13.11
CA ASP A 235 -22.07 3.13 -13.87
C ASP A 235 -21.02 2.78 -14.93
N LEU A 236 -20.02 1.97 -14.58
CA LEU A 236 -18.99 1.53 -15.52
C LEU A 236 -19.58 0.67 -16.64
N LYS A 237 -20.53 -0.21 -16.33
CA LYS A 237 -21.25 -1.00 -17.34
C LYS A 237 -22.02 -0.12 -18.32
N ARG A 238 -22.68 0.94 -17.84
CA ARG A 238 -23.37 1.91 -18.72
C ARG A 238 -22.41 2.58 -19.71
N ILE A 239 -21.18 2.87 -19.28
CA ILE A 239 -20.13 3.41 -20.16
C ILE A 239 -19.67 2.36 -21.16
N LEU A 240 -19.48 1.10 -20.73
CA LEU A 240 -19.12 -0.02 -21.60
C LEU A 240 -20.16 -0.30 -22.69
N ASP A 241 -21.45 -0.18 -22.35
CA ASP A 241 -22.60 -0.42 -23.24
C ASP A 241 -22.91 0.80 -24.14
N GLY A 242 -22.32 1.97 -23.86
CA GLY A 242 -22.60 3.23 -24.56
C GLY A 242 -21.70 3.50 -25.78
N ASN A 243 -21.98 4.60 -26.49
CA ASN A 243 -21.16 5.07 -27.61
C ASN A 243 -20.10 6.09 -27.16
N ASP A 244 -19.17 5.64 -26.32
CA ASP A 244 -18.11 6.47 -25.73
C ASP A 244 -16.75 5.74 -25.81
N PRO A 245 -16.06 5.80 -26.95
CA PRO A 245 -14.83 5.03 -27.16
C PRO A 245 -13.74 5.30 -26.11
N ASP A 246 -13.58 6.55 -25.67
CA ASP A 246 -12.54 6.93 -24.72
C ASP A 246 -12.87 6.49 -23.29
N GLY A 247 -14.15 6.63 -22.87
CA GLY A 247 -14.61 6.08 -21.60
C GLY A 247 -14.51 4.56 -21.57
N ARG A 248 -14.91 3.88 -22.65
CA ARG A 248 -14.79 2.42 -22.78
C ARG A 248 -13.34 1.97 -22.64
N LYS A 249 -12.39 2.62 -23.34
CA LYS A 249 -10.95 2.33 -23.18
C LYS A 249 -10.48 2.54 -21.75
N ALA A 250 -10.87 3.63 -21.11
CA ALA A 250 -10.47 3.94 -19.74
C ALA A 250 -10.96 2.90 -18.73
N VAL A 251 -12.23 2.46 -18.85
CA VAL A 251 -12.78 1.39 -18.00
C VAL A 251 -12.03 0.08 -18.25
N LEU A 252 -11.86 -0.33 -19.51
CA LEU A 252 -11.23 -1.60 -19.85
C LEU A 252 -9.74 -1.67 -19.48
N GLN A 253 -9.06 -0.52 -19.33
CA GLN A 253 -7.67 -0.46 -18.89
C GLN A 253 -7.48 -0.86 -17.42
N THR A 254 -8.49 -0.70 -16.55
CA THR A 254 -8.35 -0.96 -15.11
C THR A 254 -9.31 -2.00 -14.57
N ILE A 255 -10.37 -2.35 -15.29
CA ILE A 255 -11.35 -3.33 -14.82
C ILE A 255 -10.75 -4.73 -14.61
N GLY A 256 -9.56 -5.00 -15.12
CA GLY A 256 -8.79 -6.21 -14.80
C GLY A 256 -8.43 -6.34 -13.31
N SER A 257 -8.34 -5.22 -12.58
CA SER A 257 -8.11 -5.16 -11.13
C SER A 257 -9.42 -5.07 -10.33
N TRP A 258 -10.57 -5.29 -10.97
CA TRP A 258 -11.85 -5.24 -10.28
C TRP A 258 -11.93 -6.35 -9.20
N PRO A 259 -12.44 -6.09 -7.99
CA PRO A 259 -12.27 -7.01 -6.86
C PRO A 259 -12.93 -8.40 -6.97
N ASN A 260 -13.75 -8.67 -7.99
CA ASN A 260 -14.48 -9.93 -8.15
C ASN A 260 -14.82 -10.26 -9.60
N SER A 261 -15.43 -11.42 -9.82
CA SER A 261 -15.76 -11.96 -11.14
C SER A 261 -16.95 -11.29 -11.84
N ALA A 262 -17.61 -10.30 -11.23
CA ALA A 262 -18.82 -9.66 -11.78
C ALA A 262 -18.64 -9.11 -13.22
N PRO A 263 -17.48 -8.53 -13.61
CA PRO A 263 -17.29 -8.02 -14.97
C PRO A 263 -17.15 -9.11 -16.05
N LEU A 264 -16.81 -10.36 -15.69
CA LEU A 264 -16.43 -11.39 -16.66
C LEU A 264 -17.48 -11.61 -17.74
N LYS A 265 -18.76 -11.71 -17.38
CA LYS A 265 -19.84 -11.90 -18.35
C LYS A 265 -19.92 -10.76 -19.37
N THR A 266 -19.80 -9.52 -18.91
CA THR A 266 -19.83 -8.34 -19.79
C THR A 266 -18.60 -8.30 -20.68
N LEU A 267 -17.41 -8.52 -20.12
CA LEU A 267 -16.16 -8.53 -20.88
C LEU A 267 -16.15 -9.63 -21.94
N ASN A 268 -16.65 -10.82 -21.62
CA ASN A 268 -16.83 -11.91 -22.58
C ASN A 268 -17.74 -11.48 -23.74
N GLY A 269 -18.88 -10.84 -23.43
CA GLY A 269 -19.76 -10.26 -24.44
C GLY A 269 -19.04 -9.27 -25.36
N ILE A 270 -18.18 -8.42 -24.83
CA ILE A 270 -17.39 -7.47 -25.63
C ILE A 270 -16.38 -8.22 -26.52
N ILE A 271 -15.65 -9.19 -25.99
CA ILE A 271 -14.63 -9.95 -26.74
C ILE A 271 -15.22 -10.58 -28.01
N PHE A 272 -16.42 -11.16 -27.92
CA PHE A 272 -17.03 -11.90 -29.01
C PHE A 272 -17.86 -11.04 -29.98
N ASN A 273 -18.37 -9.89 -29.54
CA ASN A 273 -19.30 -9.08 -30.35
C ASN A 273 -18.73 -7.73 -30.81
N GLU A 274 -17.62 -7.26 -30.24
CA GLU A 274 -17.05 -5.96 -30.57
C GLU A 274 -16.37 -5.94 -31.95
N LYS A 275 -16.58 -4.85 -32.69
CA LYS A 275 -15.95 -4.60 -33.99
C LYS A 275 -14.65 -3.79 -33.85
N ASP A 276 -14.56 -2.93 -32.86
CA ASP A 276 -13.34 -2.18 -32.55
C ASP A 276 -12.27 -3.10 -31.94
N GLU A 277 -11.21 -3.36 -32.70
CA GLU A 277 -10.12 -4.26 -32.30
C GLU A 277 -9.32 -3.77 -31.08
N VAL A 278 -9.30 -2.46 -30.81
CA VAL A 278 -8.66 -1.91 -29.61
C VAL A 278 -9.50 -2.22 -28.38
N ILE A 279 -10.81 -1.95 -28.44
CA ILE A 279 -11.75 -2.27 -27.36
C ILE A 279 -11.77 -3.77 -27.09
N LYS A 280 -11.88 -4.59 -28.14
CA LYS A 280 -11.84 -6.05 -28.05
C LYS A 280 -10.59 -6.54 -27.32
N ARG A 281 -9.41 -6.02 -27.68
CA ARG A 281 -8.14 -6.39 -27.05
C ARG A 281 -8.04 -5.94 -25.59
N LEU A 282 -8.52 -4.75 -25.25
CA LEU A 282 -8.55 -4.28 -23.86
C LEU A 282 -9.49 -5.15 -23.01
N ALA A 283 -10.68 -5.46 -23.51
CA ALA A 283 -11.62 -6.36 -22.84
C ALA A 283 -11.04 -7.77 -22.65
N PHE A 284 -10.35 -8.29 -23.68
CA PHE A 284 -9.62 -9.55 -23.58
C PHE A 284 -8.58 -9.53 -22.44
N ARG A 285 -7.72 -8.51 -22.39
CA ARG A 285 -6.67 -8.43 -21.34
C ARG A 285 -7.27 -8.33 -19.95
N ALA A 286 -8.30 -7.50 -19.78
CA ALA A 286 -9.00 -7.39 -18.51
C ALA A 286 -9.69 -8.70 -18.12
N TYR A 287 -10.32 -9.39 -19.08
CA TYR A 287 -10.96 -10.68 -18.84
C TYR A 287 -9.97 -11.74 -18.37
N VAL A 288 -8.80 -11.85 -19.02
CA VAL A 288 -7.80 -12.86 -18.64
C VAL A 288 -7.25 -12.61 -17.24
N LEU A 289 -7.03 -11.36 -16.85
CA LEU A 289 -6.63 -11.02 -15.47
C LEU A 289 -7.70 -11.46 -14.46
N LEU A 290 -8.95 -11.04 -14.65
CA LEU A 290 -10.06 -11.41 -13.75
C LEU A 290 -10.32 -12.92 -13.72
N LEU A 291 -10.22 -13.60 -14.85
CA LEU A 291 -10.45 -15.04 -14.94
C LEU A 291 -9.39 -15.81 -14.15
N SER A 292 -8.13 -15.39 -14.25
CA SER A 292 -7.01 -16.02 -13.55
C SER A 292 -7.18 -15.90 -12.03
N ASP A 293 -7.49 -14.69 -11.55
CA ASP A 293 -7.58 -14.38 -10.12
C ASP A 293 -8.90 -14.80 -9.46
N SER A 294 -9.93 -15.14 -10.25
CA SER A 294 -11.25 -15.49 -9.74
C SER A 294 -11.26 -16.80 -8.95
N ALA A 295 -11.51 -16.73 -7.64
CA ALA A 295 -11.77 -17.91 -6.80
C ALA A 295 -13.16 -18.53 -7.06
N SER A 296 -14.08 -17.79 -7.68
CA SER A 296 -15.47 -18.22 -7.90
C SER A 296 -15.68 -19.12 -9.11
N ILE A 297 -14.61 -19.47 -9.82
CA ILE A 297 -14.66 -20.27 -11.04
C ILE A 297 -13.68 -21.43 -10.84
N PRO A 298 -14.12 -22.70 -11.00
CA PRO A 298 -13.22 -23.83 -10.90
C PRO A 298 -12.23 -23.87 -12.06
N ASP A 299 -11.06 -24.45 -11.82
CA ASP A 299 -9.95 -24.47 -12.78
C ASP A 299 -10.34 -25.18 -14.10
N GLU A 300 -11.26 -26.15 -14.08
CA GLU A 300 -11.77 -26.80 -15.30
C GLU A 300 -12.54 -25.80 -16.18
N SER A 301 -13.43 -25.00 -15.59
CA SER A 301 -14.17 -23.97 -16.32
C SER A 301 -13.24 -22.86 -16.81
N LYS A 302 -12.22 -22.46 -16.02
CA LYS A 302 -11.20 -21.52 -16.49
C LYS A 302 -10.44 -22.07 -17.70
N CYS A 303 -10.06 -23.34 -17.67
CA CYS A 303 -9.38 -24.00 -18.78
C CYS A 303 -10.23 -23.97 -20.07
N GLU A 304 -11.53 -24.25 -19.95
CA GLU A 304 -12.46 -24.22 -21.08
C GLU A 304 -12.62 -22.81 -21.66
N GLU A 305 -12.74 -21.79 -20.81
CA GLU A 305 -12.80 -20.39 -21.23
C GLU A 305 -11.51 -19.94 -21.93
N ILE A 306 -10.35 -20.32 -21.38
CA ILE A 306 -9.06 -20.01 -22.01
C ILE A 306 -8.94 -20.70 -23.38
N GLY A 307 -9.37 -21.96 -23.50
CA GLY A 307 -9.41 -22.68 -24.77
C GLY A 307 -10.22 -21.92 -25.84
N LYS A 308 -11.42 -21.46 -25.51
CA LYS A 308 -12.24 -20.64 -26.42
C LYS A 308 -11.54 -19.35 -26.86
N LEU A 309 -10.84 -18.69 -25.95
CA LEU A 309 -10.06 -17.48 -26.26
C LEU A 309 -8.84 -17.77 -27.13
N PHE A 310 -8.29 -18.98 -27.07
CA PHE A 310 -7.21 -19.44 -27.93
C PHE A 310 -7.63 -19.58 -29.40
N ASP A 311 -8.91 -19.79 -29.69
CA ASP A 311 -9.41 -19.88 -31.07
C ASP A 311 -9.62 -18.51 -31.73
N LEU A 312 -9.66 -17.43 -30.94
CA LEU A 312 -9.85 -16.08 -31.46
C LEU A 312 -8.59 -15.51 -32.12
N ASN A 313 -8.73 -14.60 -33.07
CA ASN A 313 -7.58 -13.98 -33.75
C ASN A 313 -6.91 -12.88 -32.88
N PHE A 314 -6.09 -13.28 -31.92
CA PHE A 314 -5.28 -12.38 -31.09
C PHE A 314 -3.80 -12.45 -31.42
N SER A 315 -3.03 -11.43 -31.03
CA SER A 315 -1.59 -11.38 -31.29
C SER A 315 -0.84 -12.50 -30.57
N LYS A 316 0.36 -12.84 -31.06
CA LYS A 316 1.26 -13.80 -30.40
C LYS A 316 1.43 -13.51 -28.89
N ASN A 317 1.64 -12.24 -28.53
CA ASN A 317 1.82 -11.84 -27.13
C ASN A 317 0.55 -12.05 -26.31
N ASP A 318 -0.61 -11.78 -26.88
CA ASP A 318 -1.91 -12.02 -26.23
C ASP A 318 -2.14 -13.54 -26.04
N LYS A 319 -1.69 -14.39 -26.98
CA LYS A 319 -1.70 -15.86 -26.83
C LYS A 319 -0.75 -16.34 -25.73
N ILE A 320 0.44 -15.76 -25.63
CA ILE A 320 1.38 -16.06 -24.53
C ILE A 320 0.76 -15.71 -23.16
N ILE A 321 0.00 -14.61 -23.08
CA ILE A 321 -0.73 -14.24 -21.85
C ILE A 321 -1.74 -15.35 -21.46
N LEU A 322 -2.45 -15.93 -22.43
CA LEU A 322 -3.34 -17.07 -22.15
C LEU A 322 -2.58 -18.32 -21.69
N ILE A 323 -1.39 -18.61 -22.26
CA ILE A 323 -0.53 -19.70 -21.75
C ILE A 323 -0.12 -19.42 -20.30
N GLY A 324 0.20 -18.16 -19.99
CA GLY A 324 0.45 -17.71 -18.62
C GLY A 324 -0.73 -17.96 -17.69
N ALA A 325 -1.95 -17.64 -18.12
CA ALA A 325 -3.17 -17.93 -17.37
C ALA A 325 -3.38 -19.44 -17.16
N LEU A 326 -3.17 -20.28 -18.20
CA LEU A 326 -3.22 -21.74 -18.07
C LEU A 326 -2.22 -22.26 -17.04
N SER A 327 -1.02 -21.66 -16.96
CA SER A 327 0.02 -22.08 -16.01
C SER A 327 -0.40 -21.97 -14.54
N THR A 328 -1.44 -21.19 -14.27
CA THR A 328 -2.01 -21.03 -12.94
C THR A 328 -2.99 -22.13 -12.58
N LEU A 329 -3.38 -23.03 -13.47
CA LEU A 329 -4.43 -24.01 -13.20
C LEU A 329 -3.86 -25.32 -12.63
N ALA A 330 -4.72 -26.08 -11.95
CA ALA A 330 -4.39 -27.38 -11.34
C ALA A 330 -5.21 -28.53 -11.95
N THR A 331 -5.30 -28.63 -13.29
CA THR A 331 -6.10 -29.66 -13.97
C THR A 331 -5.35 -30.37 -15.09
N GLU A 332 -5.61 -31.67 -15.25
CA GLU A 332 -5.07 -32.48 -16.35
C GLU A 332 -5.45 -31.94 -17.73
N LYS A 333 -6.65 -31.36 -17.86
CA LYS A 333 -7.11 -30.69 -19.09
C LYS A 333 -6.19 -29.51 -19.44
N ALA A 334 -5.80 -28.69 -18.46
CA ALA A 334 -4.90 -27.57 -18.68
C ALA A 334 -3.50 -28.03 -19.07
N LEU A 335 -2.97 -29.09 -18.44
CA LEU A 335 -1.67 -29.67 -18.79
C LEU A 335 -1.65 -30.15 -20.24
N LYS A 336 -2.68 -30.90 -20.64
CA LYS A 336 -2.85 -31.37 -22.01
C LYS A 336 -2.88 -30.21 -22.99
N LEU A 337 -3.71 -29.19 -22.72
CA LEU A 337 -3.83 -28.02 -23.58
C LEU A 337 -2.50 -27.26 -23.71
N ALA A 338 -1.76 -27.06 -22.61
CA ALA A 338 -0.45 -26.40 -22.65
C ALA A 338 0.55 -27.15 -23.54
N ASN A 339 0.63 -28.48 -23.40
CA ASN A 339 1.49 -29.31 -24.24
C ASN A 339 1.10 -29.23 -25.72
N GLU A 340 -0.19 -29.37 -26.04
CA GLU A 340 -0.70 -29.27 -27.41
C GLU A 340 -0.36 -27.93 -28.06
N LEU A 341 -0.52 -26.82 -27.34
CA LEU A 341 -0.19 -25.48 -27.83
C LEU A 341 1.31 -25.31 -28.11
N GLY A 342 2.17 -25.90 -27.28
CA GLY A 342 3.63 -25.89 -27.48
C GLY A 342 4.05 -26.71 -28.70
N ASP A 343 3.43 -27.87 -28.90
CA ASP A 343 3.77 -28.80 -29.99
C ASP A 343 3.24 -28.31 -31.34
N GLN A 344 2.10 -27.61 -31.36
CA GLN A 344 1.52 -27.06 -32.58
C GLN A 344 2.24 -25.82 -33.10
N ASN A 345 2.97 -25.09 -32.24
CA ASN A 345 3.59 -23.82 -32.61
C ASN A 345 4.89 -23.57 -31.83
N GLU A 346 6.02 -23.67 -32.54
CA GLU A 346 7.37 -23.42 -32.00
C GLU A 346 7.48 -22.09 -31.26
N SER A 347 6.73 -21.07 -31.70
CA SER A 347 6.77 -19.74 -31.10
C SER A 347 6.14 -19.67 -29.70
N TYR A 348 5.37 -20.69 -29.31
CA TYR A 348 4.77 -20.89 -28.00
C TYR A 348 5.52 -21.90 -27.14
N LYS A 349 6.37 -22.75 -27.74
CA LYS A 349 7.00 -23.92 -27.09
C LYS A 349 7.60 -23.60 -25.73
N ARG A 350 8.44 -22.57 -25.64
CA ARG A 350 9.06 -22.16 -24.36
C ARG A 350 8.05 -21.78 -23.27
N SER A 351 7.02 -21.01 -23.63
CA SER A 351 5.98 -20.59 -22.67
C SER A 351 5.10 -21.76 -22.27
N ALA A 352 4.78 -22.64 -23.22
CA ALA A 352 4.02 -23.87 -23.01
C ALA A 352 4.75 -24.83 -22.07
N ASP A 353 6.04 -25.11 -22.32
CA ASP A 353 6.83 -26.02 -21.47
C ASP A 353 6.93 -25.50 -20.02
N LEU A 354 7.10 -24.19 -19.84
CA LEU A 354 7.08 -23.57 -18.50
C LEU A 354 5.70 -23.69 -17.85
N ALA A 355 4.62 -23.49 -18.61
CA ALA A 355 3.26 -23.64 -18.12
C ALA A 355 2.97 -25.09 -17.73
N SER A 356 3.32 -26.07 -18.57
CA SER A 356 3.16 -27.49 -18.29
C SER A 356 3.88 -27.90 -17.01
N LYS A 357 5.11 -27.42 -16.78
CA LYS A 357 5.81 -27.67 -15.52
C LYS A 357 5.03 -27.14 -14.31
N LYS A 358 4.60 -25.88 -14.35
CA LYS A 358 3.82 -25.27 -13.26
C LYS A 358 2.48 -25.97 -13.03
N ILE A 359 1.80 -26.38 -14.10
CA ILE A 359 0.52 -27.09 -14.00
C ILE A 359 0.75 -28.46 -13.35
N SER A 360 1.79 -29.21 -13.74
CA SER A 360 2.13 -30.48 -13.10
C SER A 360 2.44 -30.31 -11.60
N ASP A 361 3.18 -29.25 -11.24
CA ASP A 361 3.45 -28.91 -9.84
C ASP A 361 2.13 -28.62 -9.09
N ASN A 362 1.21 -27.85 -9.69
CA ASN A 362 -0.10 -27.56 -9.11
C ASN A 362 -0.97 -28.82 -8.96
N ILE A 363 -1.02 -29.69 -10.00
CA ILE A 363 -1.78 -30.96 -9.98
C ILE A 363 -1.29 -31.85 -8.85
N SER A 364 0.03 -31.89 -8.60
CA SER A 364 0.61 -32.69 -7.52
C SER A 364 0.16 -32.27 -6.11
N LYS A 365 -0.40 -31.07 -5.98
CA LYS A 365 -0.94 -30.50 -4.73
C LYS A 365 -2.47 -30.58 -4.65
N VAL A 366 -3.15 -31.04 -5.69
CA VAL A 366 -4.62 -31.18 -5.68
C VAL A 366 -5.03 -32.25 -4.68
N VAL A 367 -6.06 -31.92 -3.89
CA VAL A 367 -6.67 -32.84 -2.94
C VAL A 367 -8.15 -33.02 -3.22
N GLU A 368 -8.63 -34.25 -3.13
CA GLU A 368 -10.05 -34.58 -3.30
C GLU A 368 -10.82 -34.30 -1.99
N PHE A 369 -11.97 -33.65 -2.09
CA PHE A 369 -12.96 -33.60 -1.02
C PHE A 369 -14.03 -34.68 -1.25
N ASN A 370 -14.03 -35.69 -0.38
CA ASN A 370 -14.85 -36.91 -0.53
C ASN A 370 -15.50 -37.39 0.78
N ASP A 371 -15.29 -36.68 1.89
CA ASP A 371 -15.76 -37.08 3.23
C ASP A 371 -16.64 -35.97 3.83
N SER A 372 -17.26 -36.23 4.99
CA SER A 372 -18.03 -35.20 5.71
C SER A 372 -17.13 -34.10 6.30
N GLU A 373 -15.91 -34.44 6.70
CA GLU A 373 -14.92 -33.52 7.26
C GLU A 373 -13.51 -34.00 6.93
N LYS A 374 -12.63 -33.08 6.51
CA LYS A 374 -11.26 -33.37 6.12
C LYS A 374 -10.33 -32.23 6.51
N VAL A 375 -9.13 -32.56 6.99
CA VAL A 375 -8.09 -31.59 7.36
C VAL A 375 -6.94 -31.67 6.38
N TYR A 376 -6.62 -30.55 5.74
CA TYR A 376 -5.54 -30.42 4.77
C TYR A 376 -4.34 -29.72 5.40
N SER A 377 -3.20 -30.42 5.47
CA SER A 377 -1.93 -29.87 5.97
C SER A 377 -1.40 -28.75 5.08
N ALA A 378 -0.69 -27.79 5.67
CA ALA A 378 0.03 -26.74 4.96
C ALA A 378 1.21 -27.24 4.12
N GLU A 379 1.69 -28.47 4.34
CA GLU A 379 2.67 -29.13 3.44
C GLU A 379 2.12 -29.33 2.02
N GLY A 380 0.81 -29.57 1.93
CA GLY A 380 0.07 -29.73 0.67
C GLY A 380 -0.31 -28.41 0.01
N ALA A 381 -0.03 -27.26 0.64
CA ALA A 381 -0.39 -25.98 0.09
C ALA A 381 0.61 -25.50 -0.98
N LEU A 382 0.12 -24.67 -1.90
CA LEU A 382 0.93 -23.81 -2.75
C LEU A 382 1.22 -22.52 -1.98
N VAL A 383 2.49 -22.26 -1.69
CA VAL A 383 2.94 -21.05 -0.99
C VAL A 383 3.36 -20.01 -2.03
N MET A 384 2.60 -18.92 -2.14
CA MET A 384 2.77 -17.89 -3.17
C MET A 384 3.50 -16.69 -2.55
N GLY A 385 4.82 -16.79 -2.52
CA GLY A 385 5.72 -15.77 -2.01
C GLY A 385 7.18 -16.20 -2.12
N GLU A 386 8.04 -15.53 -1.37
CA GLU A 386 9.48 -15.79 -1.32
C GLU A 386 9.93 -16.06 0.12
N GLU A 387 11.05 -16.76 0.28
CA GLU A 387 11.67 -17.00 1.59
C GLU A 387 11.84 -15.68 2.38
N PRO A 388 11.59 -15.69 3.70
CA PRO A 388 11.39 -16.85 4.58
C PRO A 388 9.94 -17.38 4.63
N PHE A 389 9.03 -16.92 3.75
CA PHE A 389 7.65 -17.39 3.72
C PHE A 389 7.55 -18.76 3.04
N SER A 390 7.65 -19.82 3.84
CA SER A 390 7.70 -21.20 3.36
C SER A 390 7.19 -22.21 4.40
N TYR A 391 6.93 -23.44 3.95
CA TYR A 391 6.57 -24.54 4.84
C TYR A 391 7.80 -25.02 5.63
N SER A 392 7.69 -24.99 6.96
CA SER A 392 8.68 -25.52 7.88
C SER A 392 8.29 -26.91 8.37
N VAL A 393 9.14 -27.90 8.07
CA VAL A 393 8.97 -29.29 8.53
C VAL A 393 9.00 -29.37 10.07
N SER A 394 9.83 -28.56 10.73
CA SER A 394 9.95 -28.59 12.19
C SER A 394 8.74 -27.97 12.89
N ALA A 395 8.14 -26.93 12.31
CA ALA A 395 6.92 -26.31 12.82
C ALA A 395 5.63 -27.02 12.36
N ALA A 396 5.73 -27.87 11.33
CA ALA A 396 4.61 -28.43 10.57
C ALA A 396 3.62 -27.34 10.13
N ALA A 397 4.14 -26.20 9.67
CA ALA A 397 3.36 -25.02 9.33
C ALA A 397 4.09 -24.14 8.31
N VAL A 398 3.32 -23.34 7.56
CA VAL A 398 3.87 -22.20 6.81
C VAL A 398 4.13 -21.06 7.81
N ILE A 399 5.36 -20.53 7.79
CA ILE A 399 5.87 -19.54 8.74
C ILE A 399 6.51 -18.36 8.00
N GLY A 400 6.95 -17.31 8.72
CA GLY A 400 7.75 -16.22 8.13
C GLY A 400 6.94 -15.25 7.26
N TRP A 401 5.64 -15.13 7.51
CA TRP A 401 4.71 -14.34 6.69
C TRP A 401 4.82 -12.83 6.99
N LYS A 402 5.88 -12.19 6.49
CA LYS A 402 6.15 -10.76 6.69
C LYS A 402 5.57 -9.85 5.62
N ASN A 403 5.25 -10.40 4.45
CA ASN A 403 4.72 -9.63 3.34
C ASN A 403 3.22 -9.91 3.18
N PRO A 404 2.31 -8.94 3.44
CA PRO A 404 0.87 -9.16 3.30
C PRO A 404 0.44 -9.45 1.86
N TYR A 405 1.27 -9.11 0.86
CA TYR A 405 1.00 -9.44 -0.54
C TYR A 405 1.22 -10.93 -0.89
N TYR A 406 1.85 -11.70 0.00
CA TYR A 406 1.97 -13.15 -0.17
C TYR A 406 0.69 -13.86 0.28
N TYR A 407 0.48 -15.07 -0.24
CA TYR A 407 -0.73 -15.84 0.04
C TYR A 407 -0.50 -17.35 -0.03
N ILE A 408 -1.42 -18.11 0.55
CA ILE A 408 -1.40 -19.58 0.58
C ILE A 408 -2.61 -20.08 -0.21
N VAL A 409 -2.43 -21.13 -1.02
CA VAL A 409 -3.51 -21.73 -1.81
C VAL A 409 -3.57 -23.24 -1.58
N TRP A 410 -4.77 -23.75 -1.29
CA TRP A 410 -5.09 -25.17 -1.44
C TRP A 410 -5.98 -25.38 -2.67
N PRO A 411 -5.51 -26.12 -3.69
CA PRO A 411 -6.36 -26.58 -4.77
C PRO A 411 -7.16 -27.82 -4.30
N ILE A 412 -8.47 -27.65 -4.14
CA ILE A 412 -9.37 -28.69 -3.62
C ILE A 412 -10.38 -29.05 -4.70
N ASN A 413 -10.45 -30.31 -5.08
CA ASN A 413 -11.48 -30.83 -5.96
C ASN A 413 -12.74 -31.16 -5.17
N PHE A 414 -13.83 -30.48 -5.52
CA PHE A 414 -15.15 -30.74 -4.96
C PHE A 414 -15.97 -31.53 -5.98
N SER A 415 -16.33 -32.76 -5.62
CA SER A 415 -17.14 -33.65 -6.45
C SER A 415 -18.60 -33.21 -6.60
N GLU A 416 -19.09 -32.39 -5.68
CA GLU A 416 -20.46 -31.88 -5.65
C GLU A 416 -20.47 -30.38 -5.35
N ALA A 417 -21.52 -29.69 -5.80
CA ALA A 417 -21.83 -28.35 -5.31
C ALA A 417 -22.38 -28.43 -3.87
N GLY A 418 -22.19 -27.38 -3.09
CA GLY A 418 -22.66 -27.37 -1.71
C GLY A 418 -22.10 -26.23 -0.88
N SER A 419 -22.43 -26.30 0.40
CA SER A 419 -21.89 -25.39 1.41
C SER A 419 -20.88 -26.12 2.28
N TYR A 420 -19.79 -25.45 2.61
CA TYR A 420 -18.65 -26.01 3.31
C TYR A 420 -18.21 -25.10 4.44
N GLU A 421 -18.18 -25.61 5.66
CA GLU A 421 -17.57 -24.93 6.80
C GLU A 421 -16.04 -25.03 6.71
N LEU A 422 -15.37 -23.91 6.94
CA LEU A 422 -13.91 -23.83 6.94
C LEU A 422 -13.39 -23.60 8.35
N ILE A 423 -12.34 -24.33 8.73
CA ILE A 423 -11.67 -24.22 10.02
C ILE A 423 -10.19 -24.00 9.75
N LEU A 424 -9.64 -22.87 10.17
CA LEU A 424 -8.22 -22.56 10.02
C LEU A 424 -7.47 -22.90 11.30
N ASN A 425 -6.42 -23.70 11.20
CA ASN A 425 -5.50 -23.91 12.31
C ASN A 425 -4.31 -22.95 12.16
N HIS A 426 -4.25 -21.93 13.02
CA HIS A 426 -3.23 -20.87 12.97
C HIS A 426 -2.64 -20.59 14.35
N GLN A 427 -1.52 -19.89 14.37
CA GLN A 427 -0.82 -19.43 15.57
C GLN A 427 -0.32 -18.01 15.34
N LYS A 428 -0.39 -17.16 16.38
CA LYS A 428 0.22 -15.83 16.37
C LYS A 428 1.73 -15.94 16.64
N PRO A 429 2.59 -15.47 15.73
CA PRO A 429 4.03 -15.43 15.94
C PRO A 429 4.38 -14.49 17.10
N SER A 430 5.50 -14.74 17.78
CA SER A 430 6.00 -13.82 18.82
C SER A 430 6.30 -12.42 18.28
N ALA A 431 6.58 -12.32 16.98
CA ALA A 431 6.92 -11.08 16.28
C ALA A 431 5.70 -10.33 15.69
N GLY A 432 4.46 -10.71 15.97
CA GLY A 432 3.31 -9.91 15.52
C GLY A 432 2.02 -10.69 15.32
N GLY A 433 1.09 -10.06 14.61
CA GLY A 433 -0.19 -10.60 14.17
C GLY A 433 -0.67 -9.79 12.98
N GLY A 434 -1.90 -10.02 12.52
CA GLY A 434 -2.49 -9.17 11.48
C GLY A 434 -3.89 -9.55 11.08
N ASP A 435 -4.35 -8.92 10.01
CA ASP A 435 -5.64 -9.18 9.38
C ASP A 435 -5.43 -10.03 8.12
N PHE A 436 -6.32 -10.97 7.87
CA PHE A 436 -6.27 -11.85 6.71
C PHE A 436 -7.65 -12.03 6.07
N GLU A 437 -7.64 -12.38 4.79
CA GLU A 437 -8.83 -12.73 4.01
C GLU A 437 -8.75 -14.21 3.63
N VAL A 438 -9.85 -14.94 3.83
CA VAL A 438 -10.03 -16.30 3.31
C VAL A 438 -11.08 -16.27 2.22
N VAL A 439 -10.79 -16.90 1.09
CA VAL A 439 -11.66 -16.93 -0.09
C VAL A 439 -11.85 -18.36 -0.57
N LEU A 440 -13.11 -18.75 -0.79
CA LEU A 440 -13.49 -19.98 -1.48
C LEU A 440 -14.76 -19.72 -2.29
N GLY A 441 -14.70 -20.01 -3.59
CA GLY A 441 -15.84 -19.74 -4.46
C GLY A 441 -16.09 -18.23 -4.58
N ALA A 442 -17.37 -17.83 -4.45
CA ALA A 442 -17.76 -16.42 -4.43
C ALA A 442 -17.69 -15.80 -3.03
N ASP A 443 -17.50 -16.62 -2.01
CA ASP A 443 -17.56 -16.22 -0.62
C ASP A 443 -16.17 -15.86 -0.10
N LYS A 444 -16.15 -14.87 0.79
CA LYS A 444 -14.93 -14.38 1.42
C LYS A 444 -15.23 -13.92 2.84
N GLU A 445 -14.28 -14.13 3.72
CA GLU A 445 -14.37 -13.69 5.11
C GLU A 445 -13.06 -13.07 5.56
N MET A 446 -13.17 -12.03 6.38
CA MET A 446 -12.02 -11.30 6.93
C MET A 446 -11.90 -11.59 8.41
N PHE A 447 -10.68 -11.87 8.85
CA PHE A 447 -10.41 -12.19 10.25
C PHE A 447 -9.15 -11.51 10.72
N LYS A 448 -9.14 -11.23 12.02
CA LYS A 448 -7.94 -10.87 12.75
C LYS A 448 -7.35 -12.13 13.39
N VAL A 449 -6.03 -12.27 13.31
CA VAL A 449 -5.28 -13.35 13.95
C VAL A 449 -5.57 -13.35 15.45
N SER A 450 -5.97 -14.51 15.98
CA SER A 450 -6.23 -14.66 17.41
C SER A 450 -4.97 -14.43 18.25
N ASP A 451 -5.16 -13.91 19.47
CA ASP A 451 -4.05 -13.65 20.40
C ASP A 451 -3.64 -14.93 21.15
N SER A 452 -3.09 -15.90 20.42
CA SER A 452 -2.60 -17.18 20.95
C SER A 452 -1.21 -17.51 20.42
N ASP A 453 -0.28 -17.75 21.33
CA ASP A 453 1.08 -18.23 21.05
C ASP A 453 1.14 -19.74 20.81
N THR A 454 -0.01 -20.41 20.76
CA THR A 454 -0.16 -21.82 20.38
C THR A 454 -1.12 -21.96 19.21
N PHE A 455 -1.02 -23.09 18.50
CA PHE A 455 -1.93 -23.37 17.39
C PHE A 455 -3.34 -23.66 17.89
N GLU A 456 -4.31 -22.95 17.32
CA GLU A 456 -5.73 -23.08 17.64
C GLU A 456 -6.59 -23.11 16.38
N ASP A 457 -7.79 -23.65 16.52
CA ASP A 457 -8.78 -23.72 15.45
C ASP A 457 -9.68 -22.48 15.44
N LYS A 458 -9.72 -21.80 14.30
CA LYS A 458 -10.64 -20.71 14.01
C LYS A 458 -11.71 -21.19 13.03
N ASN A 459 -12.95 -21.27 13.50
CA ASN A 459 -14.09 -21.46 12.59
C ASN A 459 -14.29 -20.16 11.77
N LEU A 460 -14.22 -20.30 10.45
CA LEU A 460 -14.34 -19.21 9.49
C LEU A 460 -15.76 -19.06 8.92
N GLY A 461 -16.69 -19.93 9.32
CA GLY A 461 -18.05 -19.95 8.79
C GLY A 461 -18.16 -20.78 7.50
N SER A 462 -19.20 -20.47 6.74
CA SER A 462 -19.74 -21.32 5.67
C SER A 462 -19.50 -20.68 4.31
N PHE A 463 -18.96 -21.47 3.37
CA PHE A 463 -18.54 -21.05 2.03
C PHE A 463 -19.17 -21.94 0.95
N SER A 464 -19.57 -21.34 -0.16
CA SER A 464 -20.36 -21.97 -1.19
C SER A 464 -19.52 -22.35 -2.41
N VAL A 465 -19.63 -23.62 -2.81
CA VAL A 465 -19.14 -24.12 -4.09
C VAL A 465 -20.34 -24.34 -5.01
N GLN A 466 -20.39 -23.58 -6.11
CA GLN A 466 -21.58 -23.52 -6.98
C GLN A 466 -21.68 -24.71 -7.95
N ASN A 467 -20.56 -25.25 -8.41
CA ASN A 467 -20.49 -26.37 -9.34
C ASN A 467 -19.32 -27.28 -8.96
N PRO A 468 -19.37 -28.59 -9.27
CA PRO A 468 -18.22 -29.48 -9.12
C PRO A 468 -16.98 -28.99 -9.86
N GLY A 469 -15.80 -29.29 -9.32
CA GLY A 469 -14.52 -28.96 -9.92
C GLY A 469 -13.45 -28.58 -8.90
N THR A 470 -12.28 -28.21 -9.42
CA THR A 470 -11.13 -27.82 -8.61
C THR A 470 -11.20 -26.33 -8.28
N TYR A 471 -11.44 -26.00 -7.01
CA TYR A 471 -11.44 -24.64 -6.50
C TYR A 471 -10.17 -24.33 -5.74
N ARG A 472 -9.83 -23.05 -5.71
CA ARG A 472 -8.69 -22.53 -4.96
C ARG A 472 -9.21 -21.91 -3.67
N LEU A 473 -8.96 -22.59 -2.55
CA LEU A 473 -9.08 -21.99 -1.24
C LEU A 473 -7.84 -21.12 -1.01
N ILE A 474 -8.05 -19.81 -0.89
CA ILE A 474 -6.96 -18.82 -0.81
C ILE A 474 -6.99 -18.16 0.56
N ILE A 475 -5.82 -18.04 1.20
CA ILE A 475 -5.61 -17.23 2.40
C ILE A 475 -4.63 -16.11 2.06
N ARG A 476 -5.04 -14.86 2.21
CA ARG A 476 -4.26 -13.66 1.89
C ARG A 476 -4.00 -12.83 3.14
N GLY A 477 -2.82 -12.22 3.22
CA GLY A 477 -2.57 -11.16 4.20
C GLY A 477 -3.26 -9.86 3.78
N LEU A 478 -3.67 -9.06 4.77
CA LEU A 478 -4.21 -7.72 4.56
C LEU A 478 -3.30 -6.69 5.21
N ASN A 479 -3.21 -6.70 6.55
CA ASN A 479 -2.42 -5.75 7.32
C ASN A 479 -1.61 -6.48 8.39
N LEU A 480 -0.41 -5.99 8.69
CA LEU A 480 0.33 -6.41 9.86
C LEU A 480 -0.06 -5.54 11.05
N GLU A 481 -0.10 -6.10 12.25
CA GLU A 481 -0.23 -5.34 13.50
C GLU A 481 0.98 -4.42 13.71
N ASN A 482 2.17 -4.87 13.30
CA ASN A 482 3.43 -4.14 13.41
C ASN A 482 4.16 -4.16 12.06
N ASN A 483 4.71 -3.03 11.61
CA ASN A 483 5.36 -2.90 10.29
C ASN A 483 6.52 -3.89 10.05
N ASP A 484 7.26 -4.25 11.09
CA ASP A 484 8.38 -5.21 11.01
C ASP A 484 7.99 -6.63 11.49
N GLY A 485 6.69 -6.86 11.71
CA GLY A 485 6.17 -8.07 12.29
C GLY A 485 5.83 -9.18 11.28
N GLU A 486 5.18 -10.22 11.79
CA GLU A 486 4.66 -11.34 11.00
C GLU A 486 3.13 -11.44 11.12
N LEU A 487 2.49 -11.91 10.06
CA LEU A 487 1.04 -12.03 9.97
C LEU A 487 0.52 -13.18 10.85
N MET A 488 0.78 -14.43 10.45
CA MET A 488 0.47 -15.64 11.21
C MET A 488 1.27 -16.85 10.74
N ASN A 489 1.37 -17.88 11.59
CA ASN A 489 1.76 -19.22 11.18
C ASN A 489 0.52 -20.05 10.84
N VAL A 490 0.54 -20.80 9.74
CA VAL A 490 -0.61 -21.61 9.28
C VAL A 490 -0.25 -23.09 9.20
N ARG A 491 -0.97 -23.93 9.94
CA ARG A 491 -0.71 -25.38 9.99
C ARG A 491 -1.61 -26.18 9.06
N SER A 492 -2.90 -25.86 9.01
CA SER A 492 -3.86 -26.63 8.22
C SER A 492 -5.17 -25.88 8.02
N VAL A 493 -5.95 -26.36 7.05
CA VAL A 493 -7.36 -25.99 6.87
C VAL A 493 -8.25 -27.23 6.94
N GLY A 494 -9.18 -27.22 7.88
CA GLY A 494 -10.31 -28.13 7.93
C GLY A 494 -11.42 -27.67 6.99
N VAL A 495 -11.99 -28.62 6.25
CA VAL A 495 -13.15 -28.40 5.39
C VAL A 495 -14.19 -29.43 5.79
N LYS A 496 -15.41 -28.97 6.09
CA LYS A 496 -16.53 -29.82 6.49
C LYS A 496 -17.73 -29.49 5.63
N LYS A 497 -18.36 -30.49 5.03
CA LYS A 497 -19.59 -30.27 4.27
C LYS A 497 -20.72 -29.95 5.25
N SER A 498 -21.43 -28.83 5.01
CA SER A 498 -22.63 -28.50 5.77
C SER A 498 -23.76 -29.48 5.41
N ASP A 499 -24.56 -29.88 6.40
CA ASP A 499 -25.71 -30.77 6.23
C ASP A 499 -26.85 -30.13 5.40
#